data_AF-A0A972AX86-F1
#
_entry.id   AF-A0A972AX86-F1
#
_cell.length_a   1.000
_cell.length_b   1.000
_cell.length_c   1.000
_cell.angle_alpha   90.00
_cell.angle_beta   90.00
_cell.angle_gamma   90.00
#
_symmetry.space_group_name_H-M   'P 1'
#
loop_
_entity.id
_entity.type
_entity.pdbx_description
1 polymer ?
#
loop_
_entity_poly.entity_id
_entity_poly.type
_entity_poly.pdbx_seq_one_letter_code
_entity_poly.pdbx_strand_id
1 'polypeptide(L)'
;MKKIELVLTDHEAAIANDPVYIEAGEDVEFVITNPVGKLYFSTGHKNVEIKDNRFVMSYDELKSLDKLKIVVKTDEELYPRLMPVIGLKIRDVMVVGDTIDEKYPEVVKALDERIKRLERAVLELYELIQEIENEGVIE
;
A
#
# COMPACT_ATOMS: atom_id res chain seq x y z
N MET A 1 -12.77 10.77 3.12
CA MET A 1 -12.72 9.97 1.88
C MET A 1 -11.48 10.39 1.12
N LYS A 2 -10.56 9.47 0.89
CA LYS A 2 -9.27 9.74 0.23
C LYS A 2 -9.45 9.66 -1.28
N LYS A 3 -8.65 10.44 -2.02
CA LYS A 3 -8.75 10.55 -3.48
C LYS A 3 -7.44 10.19 -4.14
N ILE A 4 -7.49 9.35 -5.16
CA ILE A 4 -6.34 8.97 -5.97
C ILE A 4 -6.61 9.41 -7.40
N GLU A 5 -5.75 10.29 -7.90
CA GLU A 5 -5.86 10.78 -9.26
C GLU A 5 -5.07 9.85 -10.18
N LEU A 6 -5.73 9.40 -11.24
CA LEU A 6 -5.15 8.52 -12.24
C LEU A 6 -4.99 9.27 -13.56
N VAL A 7 -3.84 9.06 -14.19
CA VAL A 7 -3.57 9.42 -15.58
C VAL A 7 -3.41 8.13 -16.37
N LEU A 8 -4.23 7.96 -17.40
CA LEU A 8 -4.16 6.85 -18.33
C LEU A 8 -3.11 7.14 -19.40
N THR A 9 -2.18 6.22 -19.62
CA THR A 9 -1.23 6.24 -20.74
C THR A 9 -1.56 5.10 -21.71
N ASP A 10 -0.82 4.99 -22.81
CA ASP A 10 -1.04 3.94 -23.82
C ASP A 10 -0.92 2.50 -23.26
N HIS A 11 -0.25 2.32 -22.12
CA HIS A 11 0.08 1.00 -21.57
C HIS A 11 -0.22 0.82 -20.09
N GLU A 12 -0.27 1.91 -19.31
CA GLU A 12 -0.45 1.85 -17.85
C GLU A 12 -1.24 3.03 -17.30
N ALA A 13 -1.87 2.81 -16.15
CA ALA A 13 -2.48 3.89 -15.39
C ALA A 13 -1.46 4.29 -14.34
N ALA A 14 -1.11 5.58 -14.30
CA ALA A 14 -0.19 6.14 -13.34
C ALA A 14 -0.94 7.01 -12.34
N ILE A 15 -0.42 7.06 -11.11
CA ILE A 15 -0.95 7.95 -10.07
C ILE A 15 -0.37 9.35 -10.31
N ALA A 16 -1.25 10.34 -10.34
CA ALA A 16 -0.90 11.72 -10.67
C ALA A 16 -0.75 12.63 -9.44
N ASN A 17 -1.22 12.20 -8.28
CA ASN A 17 -1.13 12.94 -7.02
C ASN A 17 -0.09 12.35 -6.07
N ASP A 18 0.17 13.08 -4.98
CA ASP A 18 1.06 12.64 -3.90
C ASP A 18 0.61 11.29 -3.31
N PRO A 19 1.54 10.50 -2.73
CA PRO A 19 1.23 9.26 -2.04
C PRO A 19 0.02 9.34 -1.10
N VAL A 20 -0.95 8.46 -1.32
CA VAL A 20 -2.17 8.37 -0.51
C VAL A 20 -2.13 7.11 0.33
N TYR A 21 -2.02 7.27 1.64
CA TYR A 21 -2.07 6.17 2.61
C TYR A 21 -3.51 5.77 2.86
N ILE A 22 -3.86 4.49 2.74
CA ILE A 22 -5.24 3.99 2.94
C ILE A 22 -5.28 3.13 4.20
N GLU A 23 -6.27 3.33 5.07
CA GLU A 23 -6.47 2.56 6.31
C GLU A 23 -7.60 1.53 6.18
N ALA A 24 -7.60 0.53 7.07
CA ALA A 24 -8.62 -0.51 7.11
C ALA A 24 -10.00 0.11 7.37
N GLY A 25 -10.99 -0.28 6.56
CA GLY A 25 -12.35 0.26 6.61
C GLY A 25 -12.55 1.61 5.91
N GLU A 26 -11.51 2.17 5.28
CA GLU A 26 -11.66 3.36 4.45
C GLU A 26 -12.08 3.02 3.01
N ASP A 27 -12.94 3.88 2.45
CA ASP A 27 -13.24 3.94 1.03
C ASP A 27 -12.34 4.94 0.31
N VAL A 28 -11.90 4.55 -0.88
CA VAL A 28 -11.01 5.33 -1.74
C VAL A 28 -11.71 5.67 -3.05
N GLU A 29 -11.73 6.95 -3.38
CA GLU A 29 -12.23 7.44 -4.67
C GLU A 29 -11.07 7.55 -5.65
N PHE A 30 -11.16 6.82 -6.76
CA PHE A 30 -10.25 6.98 -7.90
C PHE A 30 -10.88 7.93 -8.91
N VAL A 31 -10.10 8.90 -9.38
CA VAL A 31 -10.53 9.92 -10.34
C VAL A 31 -9.61 9.90 -11.54
N ILE A 32 -10.16 9.67 -12.73
CA ILE A 32 -9.40 9.65 -13.98
C ILE A 32 -9.38 11.07 -14.55
N THR A 33 -8.19 11.66 -14.63
CA THR A 33 -7.98 13.07 -14.99
C THR A 33 -7.95 13.30 -16.50
N ASN A 34 -7.65 12.26 -17.28
CA ASN A 34 -7.61 12.29 -18.75
C ASN A 34 -8.48 11.15 -19.35
N PRO A 35 -9.81 11.20 -19.17
CA PRO A 35 -10.68 10.13 -19.63
C PRO A 35 -10.70 10.03 -21.16
N VAL A 36 -10.65 8.80 -21.67
CA VAL A 36 -10.73 8.51 -23.11
C VAL A 36 -11.79 7.46 -23.32
N GLY A 37 -12.89 7.80 -24.00
CA GLY A 37 -13.98 6.87 -24.30
C GLY A 37 -14.76 6.40 -23.06
N LYS A 38 -15.43 5.24 -23.18
CA LYS A 38 -16.15 4.59 -22.08
C LYS A 38 -15.18 3.73 -21.29
N LEU A 39 -15.10 3.99 -19.98
CA LEU A 39 -14.12 3.36 -19.11
C LEU A 39 -14.79 2.31 -18.22
N TYR A 40 -14.10 1.20 -18.00
CA TYR A 40 -14.51 0.14 -17.10
C TYR A 40 -13.31 -0.23 -16.22
N PHE A 41 -13.56 -0.56 -14.95
CA PHE A 41 -12.54 -1.22 -14.13
C PHE A 41 -12.91 -2.67 -13.87
N SER A 42 -11.89 -3.52 -13.75
CA SER A 42 -12.03 -4.94 -13.48
C SER A 42 -11.31 -5.32 -12.21
N THR A 43 -12.04 -5.95 -11.29
CA THR A 43 -11.51 -6.55 -10.06
C THR A 43 -11.34 -8.07 -10.20
N GLY A 44 -11.14 -8.56 -11.44
CA GLY A 44 -11.01 -10.00 -11.75
C GLY A 44 -12.33 -10.77 -11.79
N HIS A 45 -13.28 -10.46 -10.89
CA HIS A 45 -14.58 -11.15 -10.81
C HIS A 45 -15.73 -10.38 -11.46
N LYS A 46 -15.58 -9.06 -11.62
CA LYS A 46 -16.59 -8.17 -12.19
C LYS A 46 -15.91 -7.09 -13.03
N ASN A 47 -16.56 -6.69 -14.11
CA ASN A 47 -16.25 -5.48 -14.85
C ASN A 47 -17.34 -4.45 -14.52
N VAL A 48 -16.94 -3.29 -14.01
CA VAL A 48 -17.85 -2.23 -13.59
C VAL A 48 -17.60 -1.00 -14.44
N GLU A 49 -18.67 -0.41 -14.96
CA GLU A 49 -18.59 0.84 -15.73
C GLU A 49 -18.21 2.01 -14.80
N ILE A 50 -17.25 2.81 -15.24
CA ILE A 50 -16.82 4.03 -14.55
C ILE A 50 -17.73 5.16 -15.02
N LYS A 51 -18.52 5.70 -14.10
CA LYS A 51 -19.38 6.86 -14.35
C LYS A 51 -18.70 8.13 -13.86
N ASP A 52 -18.86 9.22 -14.58
CA ASP A 52 -18.23 10.52 -14.28
C ASP A 52 -16.70 10.44 -14.08
N ASN A 53 -16.04 9.51 -14.76
CA ASN A 53 -14.60 9.28 -14.66
C ASN A 53 -14.10 8.96 -13.25
N ARG A 54 -15.00 8.49 -12.38
CA ARG A 54 -14.68 8.16 -10.99
C ARG A 54 -15.28 6.82 -10.58
N PHE A 55 -14.60 6.15 -9.67
CA PHE A 55 -15.11 4.94 -9.04
C PHE A 55 -14.58 4.86 -7.61
N VAL A 56 -15.31 4.15 -6.77
CA VAL A 56 -14.97 3.95 -5.36
C VAL A 56 -14.67 2.49 -5.13
N MET A 57 -13.62 2.21 -4.39
CA MET A 57 -13.27 0.88 -3.92
C MET A 57 -12.98 0.93 -2.43
N SER A 58 -13.39 -0.10 -1.70
CA SER A 58 -13.02 -0.24 -0.29
C SER A 58 -11.59 -0.75 -0.14
N TYR A 59 -11.00 -0.52 1.02
CA TYR A 59 -9.72 -1.10 1.41
C TYR A 59 -9.66 -2.61 1.17
N ASP A 60 -10.70 -3.35 1.56
CA ASP A 60 -10.73 -4.82 1.45
C ASP A 60 -10.73 -5.29 -0.01
N GLU A 61 -11.42 -4.57 -0.90
CA GLU A 61 -11.40 -4.84 -2.34
C GLU A 61 -10.02 -4.51 -2.94
N LEU A 62 -9.36 -3.43 -2.50
CA LEU A 62 -8.04 -3.06 -3.00
C LEU A 62 -6.95 -4.03 -2.54
N LYS A 63 -6.95 -4.39 -1.25
CA LYS A 63 -5.95 -5.28 -0.66
C LYS A 63 -5.98 -6.69 -1.24
N SER A 64 -7.16 -7.17 -1.63
CA SER A 64 -7.33 -8.52 -2.21
C SER A 64 -6.90 -8.61 -3.69
N LEU A 65 -6.60 -7.48 -4.34
CA LEU A 65 -6.24 -7.42 -5.74
C LEU A 65 -4.74 -7.25 -5.93
N ASP A 66 -4.14 -8.10 -6.78
CA ASP A 66 -2.74 -7.93 -7.20
C ASP A 66 -2.57 -6.73 -8.16
N LYS A 67 -3.56 -6.53 -9.05
CA LYS A 67 -3.58 -5.47 -10.05
C LYS A 67 -5.02 -5.03 -10.34
N LEU A 68 -5.24 -3.73 -10.41
CA LEU A 68 -6.47 -3.16 -10.90
C LEU A 68 -6.33 -2.98 -12.42
N LYS A 69 -7.28 -3.51 -13.20
CA LYS A 69 -7.26 -3.34 -14.66
C LYS A 69 -8.30 -2.30 -15.05
N ILE A 70 -7.87 -1.26 -15.75
CA ILE A 70 -8.76 -0.29 -16.39
C ILE A 70 -8.84 -0.66 -17.87
N VAL A 71 -10.06 -0.83 -18.36
CA VAL A 71 -10.36 -1.19 -19.74
C VAL A 71 -11.03 -0.01 -20.40
N VAL A 72 -10.46 0.42 -21.53
CA VAL A 72 -11.04 1.46 -22.37
C VAL A 72 -11.87 0.81 -23.47
N LYS A 73 -13.13 1.24 -23.61
CA LYS A 73 -13.99 0.91 -24.75
C LYS A 73 -14.27 2.19 -25.54
N THR A 74 -13.98 2.16 -26.82
CA THR A 74 -14.47 3.18 -27.75
C THR A 74 -15.89 2.82 -28.20
N ASP A 75 -16.69 3.83 -28.56
CA ASP A 75 -18.06 3.60 -29.04
C ASP A 75 -18.11 2.87 -30.41
N GLU A 76 -16.98 2.76 -31.10
CA GLU A 76 -16.88 2.19 -32.46
C GLU A 76 -16.44 0.71 -32.49
N GLU A 77 -15.94 0.14 -31.38
CA GLU A 77 -15.40 -1.23 -31.38
C GLU A 77 -16.43 -2.31 -31.03
N LEU A 78 -17.03 -2.88 -32.08
CA LEU A 78 -17.89 -4.07 -32.08
C LEU A 78 -17.17 -5.39 -31.74
N TYR A 79 -15.86 -5.39 -31.41
CA TYR A 79 -15.08 -6.61 -31.23
C TYR A 79 -14.38 -6.72 -29.86
N PRO A 80 -14.58 -7.82 -29.09
CA PRO A 80 -13.97 -8.03 -27.77
C PRO A 80 -12.44 -8.22 -27.73
N ARG A 81 -11.73 -8.13 -28.86
CA ARG A 81 -10.36 -8.71 -29.00
C ARG A 81 -9.19 -7.71 -28.95
N LEU A 82 -9.42 -6.41 -29.03
CA LEU A 82 -8.36 -5.40 -29.09
C LEU A 82 -8.52 -4.27 -28.05
N MET A 83 -9.23 -4.53 -26.95
CA MET A 83 -9.37 -3.53 -25.88
C MET A 83 -7.99 -3.28 -25.24
N PRO A 84 -7.46 -2.04 -25.24
CA PRO A 84 -6.26 -1.73 -24.48
C PRO A 84 -6.57 -1.90 -23.00
N VAL A 85 -5.95 -2.92 -22.41
CA VAL A 85 -6.01 -3.18 -20.97
C VAL A 85 -4.89 -2.37 -20.34
N ILE A 86 -5.28 -1.26 -19.72
CA ILE A 86 -4.38 -0.37 -19.01
C ILE A 86 -4.27 -0.91 -17.57
N GLY A 87 -3.13 -1.51 -17.24
CA GLY A 87 -2.91 -2.07 -15.91
C GLY A 87 -2.46 -0.99 -14.92
N LEU A 88 -3.13 -0.92 -13.77
CA LEU A 88 -2.62 -0.25 -12.57
C LEU A 88 -2.08 -1.34 -11.63
N LYS A 89 -0.79 -1.27 -11.28
CA LYS A 89 -0.27 -2.13 -10.22
C LYS A 89 -0.74 -1.55 -8.89
N ILE A 90 -1.46 -2.34 -8.10
CA ILE A 90 -1.98 -1.87 -6.81
C ILE A 90 -0.85 -1.59 -5.82
N ARG A 91 0.33 -2.20 -6.01
CA ARG A 91 1.54 -1.82 -5.24
C ARG A 91 1.96 -0.37 -5.43
N ASP A 92 1.62 0.25 -6.56
CA ASP A 92 1.92 1.67 -6.82
C ASP A 92 0.85 2.57 -6.18
N VAL A 93 -0.38 2.07 -6.05
CA VAL A 93 -1.45 2.64 -5.22
C VAL A 93 -1.13 2.29 -3.78
N MET A 94 -0.16 2.93 -3.13
CA MET A 94 0.36 2.64 -1.79
C MET A 94 -0.67 2.13 -0.73
N VAL A 95 -1.11 0.88 -0.89
CA VAL A 95 -1.84 0.05 0.07
C VAL A 95 -0.73 -0.52 0.95
N VAL A 96 -0.08 0.37 1.69
CA VAL A 96 1.01 0.00 2.60
C VAL A 96 0.35 -0.55 3.86
N GLY A 97 0.74 -1.78 4.19
CA GLY A 97 -0.06 -2.80 4.84
C GLY A 97 -0.48 -2.54 6.28
N ASP A 98 -1.16 -3.56 6.78
CA ASP A 98 -1.80 -3.64 8.10
C ASP A 98 -0.85 -3.42 9.29
N THR A 99 0.48 -3.38 9.10
CA THR A 99 1.46 -3.41 10.20
C THR A 99 2.23 -2.10 10.35
N ILE A 100 2.49 -1.73 11.61
CA ILE A 100 3.21 -0.52 12.02
C ILE A 100 4.58 -0.43 11.34
N ASP A 101 5.19 -1.58 11.11
CA ASP A 101 6.53 -1.78 10.56
C ASP A 101 6.66 -1.24 9.12
N GLU A 102 5.59 -1.33 8.34
CA GLU A 102 5.54 -0.82 6.98
C GLU A 102 5.16 0.66 6.94
N LYS A 103 4.37 1.13 7.93
CA LYS A 103 3.93 2.53 8.03
C LYS A 103 5.01 3.46 8.58
N TYR A 104 5.87 2.97 9.47
CA TYR A 104 6.86 3.78 10.18
C TYR A 104 8.19 3.03 10.35
N PRO A 105 8.91 2.73 9.25
CA PRO A 105 10.17 1.99 9.31
C PRO A 105 11.23 2.69 10.18
N GLU A 106 11.23 4.02 10.21
CA GLU A 106 12.10 4.82 11.07
C GLU A 106 11.79 4.66 12.56
N VAL A 107 10.51 4.52 12.94
CA VAL A 107 10.09 4.32 14.32
C VAL A 107 10.49 2.92 14.80
N VAL A 108 10.27 1.90 13.98
CA VAL A 108 10.68 0.53 14.29
C VAL A 108 12.19 0.42 14.45
N LYS A 109 12.96 1.04 13.55
CA LYS A 109 14.42 1.07 13.67
C LYS A 109 14.89 1.77 14.95
N ALA A 110 14.28 2.90 15.31
CA ALA A 110 14.61 3.62 16.53
C ALA A 110 14.26 2.82 17.80
N LEU A 111 13.17 2.05 17.79
CA LEU A 111 12.80 1.16 18.89
C LEU A 111 13.78 -0.01 19.03
N ASP A 112 14.17 -0.64 17.93
CA ASP A 112 15.15 -1.74 17.91
C ASP A 112 16.52 -1.29 18.47
N GLU A 113 17.00 -0.10 18.08
CA GLU A 113 18.22 0.48 18.63
C GLU A 113 18.13 0.82 20.12
N ARG A 114 16.94 1.12 20.64
CA ARG A 114 16.73 1.32 22.09
C ARG A 114 16.71 0.01 22.84
N ILE A 115 16.09 -1.03 22.30
CA ILE A 115 16.06 -2.37 22.89
C ILE A 115 17.48 -2.93 23.00
N LYS A 116 18.27 -2.87 21.93
CA LYS A 116 19.68 -3.32 21.94
C LYS A 116 20.53 -2.62 22.99
N ARG A 117 20.30 -1.32 23.21
CA ARG A 117 20.99 -0.56 24.26
C ARG A 117 20.60 -1.02 25.66
N LEU A 118 19.31 -1.30 25.89
CA LEU A 118 18.84 -1.83 27.16
C LEU A 118 19.39 -3.22 27.44
N GLU A 119 19.40 -4.11 26.44
CA GLU A 119 19.97 -5.45 26.58
C GLU A 119 21.45 -5.41 26.98
N ARG A 120 22.24 -4.54 26.35
CA ARG A 120 23.64 -4.34 26.73
C ARG A 120 23.78 -3.85 28.17
N ALA A 121 23.00 -2.83 28.56
CA ALA A 121 23.05 -2.32 29.93
C ALA A 121 22.65 -3.38 30.97
N VAL A 122 21.70 -4.24 30.64
CA VAL A 122 21.30 -5.36 31.52
C VAL A 122 22.43 -6.38 31.64
N LEU A 123 23.11 -6.72 30.54
CA LEU A 123 24.28 -7.61 30.56
C LEU A 123 25.42 -7.04 31.42
N GLU A 124 25.76 -5.76 31.23
CA GLU A 124 26.79 -5.08 32.01
C GLU A 124 26.45 -5.06 33.51
N LEU A 125 25.18 -4.82 33.87
CA LEU A 125 24.72 -4.91 35.26
C LEU A 125 24.80 -6.33 35.81
N TYR A 126 24.51 -7.33 34.99
CA TYR A 126 24.59 -8.73 35.40
C TYR A 126 26.03 -9.18 35.61
N GLU A 127 26.95 -8.80 34.72
CA GLU A 127 28.39 -9.03 34.88
C GLU A 127 28.90 -8.38 36.17
N LEU A 128 28.51 -7.13 36.44
CA LEU A 128 28.90 -6.41 37.65
C LEU A 128 28.31 -7.05 38.92
N ILE A 129 27.09 -7.56 38.86
CA ILE A 129 26.51 -8.35 39.97
C ILE A 129 27.31 -9.64 40.18
N GLN A 130 27.69 -10.35 39.11
CA GLN A 130 28.50 -11.57 39.24
C GLN A 130 29.91 -11.28 39.78
N GLU A 131 30.53 -10.18 39.39
CA GLU A 131 31.80 -9.73 39.96
C GLU A 131 31.67 -9.47 41.46
N ILE A 132 30.63 -8.73 41.88
CA ILE A 132 30.36 -8.47 43.31
C ILE A 132 30.03 -9.77 44.06
N GLU A 133 29.25 -10.68 43.48
CA GLU A 133 28.97 -11.98 44.10
C GLU A 133 30.25 -12.80 44.27
N ASN A 134 31.14 -12.81 43.28
CA ASN A 134 32.43 -13.52 43.35
C ASN A 134 33.44 -12.86 44.30
N GLU A 135 33.47 -11.53 44.39
CA GLU A 135 34.29 -10.79 45.37
C GLU A 135 33.70 -10.85 46.79
N GLY A 136 32.38 -11.07 46.91
CA GLY A 136 31.63 -11.21 48.16
C GLY A 136 31.60 -12.63 48.73
N VAL A 137 32.08 -13.64 47.99
CA VAL A 137 32.44 -14.94 48.57
C VAL A 137 33.72 -14.73 49.39
N ILE A 138 33.52 -14.43 50.68
CA ILE A 138 34.55 -14.60 51.70
C ILE A 138 34.96 -16.09 51.68
N GLU A 139 36.13 -16.40 51.12
CA GLU A 139 36.85 -17.64 51.44
C GLU A 139 37.33 -17.64 52.90
#